data_AF-A0A973ZJ28-F1
#
_entry.id   AF-A0A973ZJ28-F1
#
_cell.length_a   1.000
_cell.length_b   1.000
_cell.length_c   1.000
_cell.angle_alpha   90.00
_cell.angle_beta   90.00
_cell.angle_gamma   90.00
#
_symmetry.space_group_name_H-M   'P 1'
#
loop_
_entity.id
_entity.type
_entity.pdbx_description
1 polymer ?
#
loop_
_entity_poly.entity_id
_entity_poly.type
_entity_poly.pdbx_seq_one_letter_code
_entity_poly.pdbx_strand_id
1 'polypeptide(L)'
;MTFAIGLIALAGAQFDSEPRAAWADTVVQINPGNVPTTADGFEDQECDPNQGGGPLPGQDIWVFNLPAHNQAGDFVSVTANFGPNGTVTITAADDPENFSNGGPAASKAWIITPDGWTLFGASAVITGEADFFVLTHTCPAASPSPSPSVSPSMSPSASPSVSPSMSPSASPSASPSKSPSASPSASPSKSPSRSPGYGYGGPEPSPSDMYVP
;
A
#
# COMPACT_ATOMS: atom_id res chain seq x y z
N MET A 1 -59.44 46.85 11.18
CA MET A 1 -58.29 47.71 10.81
C MET A 1 -57.76 48.24 12.13
N THR A 2 -56.56 47.92 12.60
CA THR A 2 -55.29 47.67 11.88
C THR A 2 -54.49 46.55 12.52
N PHE A 3 -53.63 45.87 11.74
CA PHE A 3 -52.74 44.80 12.20
C PHE A 3 -51.52 45.35 12.96
N ALA A 4 -51.02 44.57 13.93
CA ALA A 4 -49.66 44.71 14.45
C ALA A 4 -49.03 43.31 14.55
N ILE A 5 -48.23 42.93 13.54
CA ILE A 5 -47.46 41.69 13.53
C ILE A 5 -46.10 42.00 14.15
N GLY A 6 -45.77 41.34 15.26
CA GLY A 6 -44.47 41.49 15.91
C GLY A 6 -43.34 40.90 15.07
N LEU A 7 -42.36 41.72 14.72
CA LEU A 7 -41.12 41.29 14.06
C LEU A 7 -40.29 40.44 15.03
N ILE A 8 -40.09 39.16 14.67
CA ILE A 8 -39.08 38.32 15.30
C ILE A 8 -37.73 38.70 14.66
N ALA A 9 -36.85 39.32 15.45
CA ALA A 9 -35.49 39.58 15.03
C ALA A 9 -34.71 38.25 15.01
N LEU A 10 -34.46 37.74 13.80
CA LEU A 10 -33.49 36.67 13.59
C LEU A 10 -32.10 37.19 13.96
N ALA A 11 -31.44 36.54 14.91
CA ALA A 11 -30.05 36.85 15.24
C ALA A 11 -29.17 36.50 14.03
N GLY A 12 -28.60 37.51 13.38
CA GLY A 12 -27.59 37.30 12.37
C GLY A 12 -26.38 36.62 12.97
N ALA A 13 -25.92 35.53 12.35
CA ALA A 13 -24.58 35.03 12.59
C ALA A 13 -23.62 36.11 12.09
N GLN A 14 -22.94 36.79 13.03
CA GLN A 14 -21.90 37.74 12.68
C GLN A 14 -20.73 36.91 12.16
N PHE A 15 -20.48 36.96 10.85
CA PHE A 15 -19.23 36.44 10.30
C PHE A 15 -18.15 37.43 10.71
N ASP A 16 -17.34 37.05 11.71
CA ASP A 16 -16.31 37.90 12.27
C ASP A 16 -15.22 38.11 11.21
N SER A 17 -15.25 39.26 10.56
CA SER A 17 -14.27 39.65 9.56
C SER A 17 -13.06 40.25 10.27
N GLU A 18 -12.27 39.38 10.91
CA GLU A 18 -11.02 39.74 11.56
C GLU A 18 -10.00 40.29 10.54
N PRO A 19 -9.15 41.26 10.92
CA PRO A 19 -8.13 41.78 10.02
C PRO A 19 -7.03 40.74 9.79
N ARG A 20 -7.07 40.03 8.65
CA ARG A 20 -6.05 39.05 8.23
C ARG A 20 -4.63 39.63 8.40
N ALA A 21 -3.83 38.99 9.25
CA ALA A 21 -2.40 39.22 9.31
C ALA A 21 -1.75 38.83 7.96
N ALA A 22 -0.74 39.59 7.54
CA ALA A 22 -0.14 39.49 6.20
C ALA A 22 0.84 38.31 6.03
N TRP A 23 0.40 37.11 6.40
CA TRP A 23 0.98 35.79 6.06
C TRP A 23 0.01 34.64 6.41
N ALA A 24 -1.30 34.92 6.46
CA ALA A 24 -2.31 33.93 6.80
C ALA A 24 -2.43 32.85 5.72
N ASP A 25 -2.24 31.60 6.14
CA ASP A 25 -2.59 30.41 5.40
C ASP A 25 -4.06 30.42 4.93
N THR A 26 -4.31 29.82 3.77
CA THR A 26 -5.64 29.81 3.14
C THR A 26 -6.26 28.43 3.26
N VAL A 27 -7.53 28.37 3.65
CA VAL A 27 -8.31 27.12 3.59
C VAL A 27 -8.95 26.98 2.22
N VAL A 28 -8.53 25.97 1.47
CA VAL A 28 -9.04 25.61 0.13
C VAL A 28 -9.86 24.31 0.23
N GLN A 29 -10.91 24.17 -0.58
CA GLN A 29 -11.74 22.95 -0.62
C GLN A 29 -11.37 22.06 -1.81
N ILE A 30 -11.69 20.77 -1.73
CA ILE A 30 -11.61 19.89 -2.89
C ILE A 30 -12.66 20.30 -3.92
N ASN A 31 -12.32 20.17 -5.20
CA ASN A 31 -13.27 20.30 -6.30
C ASN A 31 -14.49 19.40 -6.05
N PRO A 32 -15.72 19.94 -6.02
CA PRO A 32 -16.93 19.15 -5.79
C PRO A 32 -17.19 18.11 -6.88
N GLY A 33 -16.55 18.21 -8.05
CA GLY A 33 -16.59 17.16 -9.08
C GLY A 33 -15.85 15.87 -8.70
N ASN A 34 -14.95 15.90 -7.71
CA ASN A 34 -14.21 14.72 -7.25
C ASN A 34 -14.90 13.97 -6.09
N VAL A 35 -16.05 14.44 -5.59
CA VAL A 35 -16.72 13.85 -4.42
C VAL A 35 -18.25 13.82 -4.56
N PRO A 36 -18.96 12.83 -3.98
CA PRO A 36 -18.42 11.67 -3.27
C PRO A 36 -17.86 10.60 -4.21
N THR A 37 -16.75 9.95 -3.84
CA THR A 37 -16.15 8.85 -4.62
C THR A 37 -15.53 7.77 -3.72
N THR A 38 -15.50 6.53 -4.19
CA THR A 38 -14.67 5.45 -3.63
C THR A 38 -13.32 5.41 -4.35
N ALA A 39 -12.32 4.72 -3.78
CA ALA A 39 -11.02 4.57 -4.42
C ALA A 39 -11.11 3.76 -5.73
N ASP A 40 -11.83 2.63 -5.70
CA ASP A 40 -12.11 1.79 -6.89
C ASP A 40 -13.04 2.49 -7.91
N GLY A 41 -13.91 3.39 -7.45
CA GLY A 41 -14.86 4.12 -8.30
C GLY A 41 -14.32 5.39 -8.96
N PHE A 42 -13.09 5.81 -8.62
CA PHE A 42 -12.48 7.00 -9.22
C PHE A 42 -11.93 6.69 -10.62
N GLU A 43 -12.00 7.66 -11.54
CA GLU A 43 -11.75 7.44 -12.97
C GLU A 43 -10.27 7.18 -13.32
N ASP A 44 -9.34 7.79 -12.58
CA ASP A 44 -7.89 7.61 -12.74
C ASP A 44 -7.33 6.75 -11.60
N GLN A 45 -6.83 5.56 -11.94
CA GLN A 45 -6.18 4.65 -10.98
C GLN A 45 -4.69 4.53 -11.30
N GLU A 46 -3.82 5.00 -10.40
CA GLU A 46 -2.37 5.01 -10.56
C GLU A 46 -1.69 4.77 -9.19
N CYS A 47 -0.70 3.89 -9.15
CA CYS A 47 -0.07 3.40 -7.91
C CYS A 47 1.41 3.78 -7.87
N ASP A 48 1.69 5.08 -7.88
CA ASP A 48 3.07 5.58 -7.94
C ASP A 48 3.83 5.34 -6.62
N PRO A 49 5.00 4.67 -6.64
CA PRO A 49 5.81 4.37 -5.44
C PRO A 49 6.22 5.60 -4.63
N ASN A 50 6.18 6.80 -5.21
CA ASN A 50 6.53 8.07 -4.57
C ASN A 50 5.30 8.82 -4.04
N GLN A 51 4.07 8.33 -4.25
CA GLN A 51 2.81 8.99 -3.87
C GLN A 51 1.97 8.08 -2.94
N GLY A 52 2.65 7.42 -1.99
CA GLY A 52 2.06 6.41 -1.09
C GLY A 52 2.25 4.96 -1.56
N GLY A 53 2.54 4.75 -2.84
CA GLY A 53 2.87 3.45 -3.41
C GLY A 53 1.67 2.56 -3.70
N GLY A 54 1.81 1.27 -3.37
CA GLY A 54 0.77 0.27 -3.59
C GLY A 54 0.81 -0.44 -4.96
N PRO A 55 -0.25 -1.20 -5.30
CA PRO A 55 -1.45 -1.42 -4.49
C PRO A 55 -1.14 -2.18 -3.19
N LEU A 56 -1.66 -1.68 -2.08
CA LEU A 56 -1.42 -2.24 -0.74
C LEU A 56 -2.56 -3.21 -0.36
N PRO A 57 -2.27 -4.28 0.42
CA PRO A 57 -3.32 -5.19 0.87
C PRO A 57 -4.25 -4.50 1.88
N GLY A 58 -5.54 -4.43 1.56
CA GLY A 58 -6.59 -3.86 2.43
C GLY A 58 -6.46 -2.37 2.70
N GLN A 59 -5.79 -1.62 1.82
CA GLN A 59 -5.59 -0.17 1.96
C GLN A 59 -5.76 0.56 0.63
N ASP A 60 -6.59 1.60 0.65
CA ASP A 60 -6.81 2.54 -0.45
C ASP A 60 -5.90 3.76 -0.29
N ILE A 61 -5.34 4.27 -1.39
CA ILE A 61 -4.50 5.48 -1.40
C ILE A 61 -5.19 6.56 -2.23
N TRP A 62 -5.17 7.79 -1.71
CA TRP A 62 -5.86 8.96 -2.24
C TRP A 62 -4.86 10.07 -2.52
N VAL A 63 -4.65 10.42 -3.79
CA VAL A 63 -3.59 11.38 -4.16
C VAL A 63 -4.19 12.72 -4.60
N PHE A 64 -3.94 13.73 -3.78
CA PHE A 64 -4.41 15.09 -3.95
C PHE A 64 -3.34 15.97 -4.60
N ASN A 65 -3.79 16.92 -5.42
CA ASN A 65 -2.93 17.82 -6.17
C ASN A 65 -3.45 19.26 -6.07
N LEU A 66 -2.61 20.16 -5.59
CA LEU A 66 -2.85 21.60 -5.61
C LEU A 66 -2.40 22.13 -6.99
N PRO A 67 -3.31 22.61 -7.86
CA PRO A 67 -2.95 23.01 -9.22
C PRO A 67 -1.90 24.13 -9.22
N ALA A 68 -0.85 23.96 -10.03
CA ALA A 68 0.29 24.87 -10.14
C ALA A 68 -0.07 26.19 -10.82
N HIS A 69 -0.76 27.07 -10.09
CA HIS A 69 -0.88 28.47 -10.43
C HIS A 69 0.18 29.28 -9.66
N ASN A 70 0.63 30.40 -10.23
CA ASN A 70 1.71 31.27 -9.69
C ASN A 70 1.43 31.87 -8.29
N GLN A 71 0.34 31.48 -7.64
CA GLN A 71 -0.08 31.94 -6.31
C GLN A 71 -0.50 30.80 -5.38
N ALA A 72 -0.63 29.55 -5.85
CA ALA A 72 -1.23 28.45 -5.08
C ALA A 72 -0.41 28.06 -3.84
N GLY A 73 0.93 28.21 -3.90
CA GLY A 73 1.81 27.83 -2.80
C GLY A 73 1.86 26.32 -2.60
N ASP A 74 2.01 25.90 -1.34
CA ASP A 74 2.22 24.52 -0.93
C ASP A 74 1.17 24.05 0.07
N PHE A 75 0.95 22.74 0.16
CA PHE A 75 0.09 22.14 1.18
C PHE A 75 0.73 22.22 2.57
N VAL A 76 0.04 22.85 3.52
CA VAL A 76 0.39 22.85 4.95
C VAL A 76 -0.26 21.65 5.65
N SER A 77 -1.52 21.36 5.33
CA SER A 77 -2.26 20.20 5.84
C SER A 77 -3.39 19.80 4.90
N VAL A 78 -3.79 18.52 4.92
CA VAL A 78 -4.98 18.02 4.21
C VAL A 78 -5.87 17.25 5.18
N THR A 79 -7.15 17.58 5.19
CA THR A 79 -8.20 16.96 6.00
C THR A 79 -9.25 16.35 5.08
N ALA A 80 -9.34 15.03 5.03
CA ALA A 80 -10.26 14.27 4.20
C ALA A 80 -11.37 13.63 5.04
N ASN A 81 -12.63 13.90 4.67
CA ASN A 81 -13.83 13.40 5.34
C ASN A 81 -14.36 12.15 4.61
N PHE A 82 -14.37 11.02 5.33
CA PHE A 82 -14.85 9.71 4.85
C PHE A 82 -16.20 9.31 5.46
N GLY A 83 -16.98 10.30 5.91
CA GLY A 83 -18.36 10.13 6.36
C GLY A 83 -18.47 9.24 7.60
N PRO A 84 -19.13 8.06 7.53
CA PRO A 84 -19.26 7.16 8.68
C PRO A 84 -17.91 6.64 9.21
N ASN A 85 -16.87 6.64 8.37
CA ASN A 85 -15.52 6.20 8.74
C ASN A 85 -14.71 7.32 9.44
N GLY A 86 -15.27 8.52 9.57
CA GLY A 86 -14.63 9.65 10.24
C GLY A 86 -13.84 10.56 9.29
N THR A 87 -12.81 11.19 9.82
CA THR A 87 -12.00 12.19 9.10
C THR A 87 -10.52 11.92 9.37
N VAL A 88 -9.70 11.97 8.33
CA VAL A 88 -8.24 11.82 8.41
C VAL A 88 -7.61 13.18 8.12
N THR A 89 -6.70 13.62 8.99
CA THR A 89 -5.90 14.83 8.80
C THR A 89 -4.43 14.45 8.78
N ILE A 90 -3.70 14.94 7.78
CA ILE A 90 -2.25 14.88 7.68
C ILE A 90 -1.68 16.31 7.63
N THR A 91 -0.51 16.52 8.21
CA THR A 91 0.14 17.83 8.32
C THR A 91 1.58 17.74 7.81
N ALA A 92 2.02 18.67 6.96
CA ALA A 92 3.36 18.64 6.38
C ALA A 92 4.50 18.82 7.41
N ALA A 93 4.17 19.22 8.63
CA ALA A 93 5.09 19.32 9.75
C ALA A 93 5.27 18.00 10.52
N ASP A 94 4.24 17.16 10.58
CA ASP A 94 4.22 15.91 11.35
C ASP A 94 4.44 14.68 10.45
N ASP A 95 3.83 14.70 9.26
CA ASP A 95 3.86 13.64 8.24
C ASP A 95 4.55 14.13 6.94
N PRO A 96 5.79 14.67 6.96
CA PRO A 96 6.42 15.27 5.77
C PRO A 96 6.62 14.29 4.61
N GLU A 97 6.62 12.98 4.90
CA GLU A 97 6.69 11.91 3.90
C GLU A 97 5.39 11.70 3.11
N ASN A 98 4.28 12.33 3.52
CA ASN A 98 2.99 12.31 2.81
C ASN A 98 2.78 13.49 1.85
N PHE A 99 3.81 14.34 1.67
CA PHE A 99 3.73 15.56 0.88
C PHE A 99 4.89 15.67 -0.13
N SER A 100 4.62 16.32 -1.25
CA SER A 100 5.62 16.77 -2.22
C SER A 100 5.38 18.25 -2.52
N ASN A 101 6.03 19.09 -1.70
CA ASN A 101 5.93 20.55 -1.71
C ASN A 101 7.23 21.19 -2.24
N GLY A 102 7.17 22.46 -2.66
CA GLY A 102 8.34 23.29 -3.01
C GLY A 102 8.99 22.97 -4.37
N GLY A 103 8.31 22.19 -5.22
CA GLY A 103 8.77 21.85 -6.57
C GLY A 103 8.38 22.88 -7.64
N PRO A 104 8.93 22.77 -8.86
CA PRO A 104 8.42 23.50 -10.03
C PRO A 104 7.10 22.93 -10.58
N ALA A 105 6.63 21.81 -10.02
CA ALA A 105 5.38 21.14 -10.34
C ALA A 105 4.31 21.45 -9.27
N ALA A 106 3.07 21.08 -9.57
CA ALA A 106 1.96 21.14 -8.61
C ALA A 106 2.29 20.39 -7.31
N SER A 107 2.05 21.04 -6.16
CA SER A 107 2.27 20.42 -4.86
C SER A 107 1.27 19.29 -4.64
N LYS A 108 1.74 18.18 -4.07
CA LYS A 108 0.96 16.95 -3.89
C LYS A 108 0.92 16.52 -2.44
N ALA A 109 -0.15 15.82 -2.07
CA ALA A 109 -0.31 15.17 -0.78
C ALA A 109 -1.08 13.86 -0.95
N TRP A 110 -0.78 12.84 -0.15
CA TRP A 110 -1.49 11.55 -0.23
C TRP A 110 -1.88 11.02 1.13
N ILE A 111 -3.10 10.45 1.19
CA ILE A 111 -3.66 9.81 2.38
C ILE A 111 -3.83 8.33 2.10
N ILE A 112 -3.49 7.49 3.08
CA ILE A 112 -3.73 6.05 3.04
C ILE A 112 -4.86 5.73 4.03
N THR A 113 -5.87 4.98 3.59
CA THR A 113 -6.99 4.52 4.41
C THR A 113 -7.14 3.00 4.31
N PRO A 114 -7.89 2.35 5.23
CA PRO A 114 -8.40 1.00 4.97
C PRO A 114 -9.25 0.95 3.70
N ASP A 115 -9.42 -0.25 3.14
CA ASP A 115 -10.19 -0.45 1.90
C ASP A 115 -11.70 -0.17 2.04
N GLY A 116 -12.32 0.22 0.93
CA GLY A 116 -13.77 0.42 0.83
C GLY A 116 -14.27 1.73 1.43
N TRP A 117 -13.38 2.68 1.67
CA TRP A 117 -13.74 4.00 2.18
C TRP A 117 -14.30 4.88 1.05
N THR A 118 -15.24 5.77 1.39
CA THR A 118 -15.84 6.74 0.45
C THR A 118 -15.44 8.14 0.90
N LEU A 119 -14.73 8.87 0.05
CA LEU A 119 -14.41 10.28 0.28
C LEU A 119 -15.66 11.13 0.00
N PHE A 120 -16.17 11.82 1.02
CA PHE A 120 -17.34 12.71 0.91
C PHE A 120 -16.97 14.18 0.72
N GLY A 121 -15.73 14.54 1.03
CA GLY A 121 -15.20 15.90 0.90
C GLY A 121 -13.80 15.98 1.49
N ALA A 122 -13.04 17.01 1.12
CA ALA A 122 -11.76 17.31 1.74
C ALA A 122 -11.50 18.82 1.74
N SER A 123 -10.75 19.27 2.73
CA SER A 123 -10.30 20.64 2.91
C SER A 123 -8.80 20.64 3.17
N ALA A 124 -8.06 21.56 2.59
CA ALA A 124 -6.63 21.70 2.81
C ALA A 124 -6.29 23.12 3.26
N VAL A 125 -5.22 23.24 4.04
CA VAL A 125 -4.59 24.51 4.40
C VAL A 125 -3.37 24.67 3.50
N ILE A 126 -3.23 25.81 2.84
CA ILE A 126 -2.15 26.10 1.89
C ILE A 126 -1.43 27.41 2.21
N THR A 127 -0.16 27.52 1.82
CA THR A 127 0.64 28.74 2.03
C THR A 127 0.32 29.88 1.05
N GLY A 128 -0.43 29.58 -0.01
CA GLY A 128 -0.82 30.52 -1.06
C GLY A 128 -2.33 30.73 -1.17
N GLU A 129 -2.82 30.95 -2.39
CA GLU A 129 -4.23 31.18 -2.72
C GLU A 129 -4.61 30.37 -3.97
N ALA A 130 -5.65 29.55 -3.86
CA ALA A 130 -6.20 28.69 -4.92
C ALA A 130 -7.70 28.48 -4.71
N ASP A 131 -8.49 28.42 -5.80
CA ASP A 131 -9.94 28.22 -5.73
C ASP A 131 -10.33 26.83 -5.19
N PHE A 132 -9.62 25.79 -5.64
CA PHE A 132 -9.81 24.41 -5.22
C PHE A 132 -8.53 23.59 -5.43
N PHE A 133 -8.44 22.44 -4.73
CA PHE A 133 -7.53 21.35 -5.09
C PHE A 133 -8.32 20.17 -5.66
N VAL A 134 -7.64 19.21 -6.29
CA VAL A 134 -8.29 18.06 -6.94
C VAL A 134 -7.76 16.74 -6.39
N LEU A 135 -8.59 15.70 -6.43
CA LEU A 135 -8.13 14.31 -6.41
C LEU A 135 -7.62 14.00 -7.81
N THR A 136 -6.35 13.61 -7.97
CA THR A 136 -5.76 13.32 -9.29
C THR A 136 -5.81 11.85 -9.67
N HIS A 137 -5.71 10.96 -8.71
CA HIS A 137 -5.85 9.53 -8.89
C HIS A 137 -5.99 8.85 -7.53
N THR A 138 -6.39 7.60 -7.57
CA THR A 138 -6.42 6.70 -6.43
C THR A 138 -5.57 5.47 -6.73
N CYS A 139 -5.13 4.76 -5.70
CA CYS A 139 -4.66 3.40 -5.85
C CYS A 139 -5.53 2.53 -4.93
N PRO A 140 -6.56 1.83 -5.47
CA PRO A 140 -7.41 0.98 -4.66
C PRO A 140 -6.63 -0.21 -4.11
N ALA A 141 -7.11 -0.76 -3.00
CA ALA A 141 -6.50 -1.90 -2.35
C ALA A 141 -6.30 -3.08 -3.30
N ALA A 142 -5.18 -3.80 -3.12
CA ALA A 142 -4.92 -5.04 -3.85
C ALA A 142 -6.02 -6.06 -3.54
N SER A 143 -6.98 -6.23 -4.47
CA SER A 143 -8.08 -7.18 -4.33
C SER A 143 -7.52 -8.56 -4.00
N PRO A 144 -8.08 -9.27 -2.99
CA PRO A 144 -7.63 -10.61 -2.66
C PRO A 144 -7.83 -11.52 -3.88
N SER A 145 -6.72 -11.94 -4.49
CA SER A 145 -6.75 -12.83 -5.66
C SER A 145 -7.62 -14.05 -5.32
N PRO A 146 -8.66 -14.36 -6.12
CA PRO A 146 -9.56 -15.46 -5.81
C PRO A 146 -8.74 -16.74 -5.78
N SER A 147 -8.59 -17.32 -4.58
CA SER A 147 -7.87 -18.57 -4.41
C SER A 147 -8.40 -19.60 -5.41
N PRO A 148 -7.54 -20.29 -6.18
CA PRO A 148 -8.00 -21.24 -7.17
C PRO A 148 -8.77 -22.34 -6.44
N SER A 149 -10.10 -22.37 -6.63
CA SER A 149 -10.97 -23.43 -6.13
C SER A 149 -10.69 -24.71 -6.91
N VAL A 150 -9.59 -25.37 -6.56
CA VAL A 150 -9.33 -26.76 -6.96
C VAL A 150 -10.26 -27.63 -6.12
N SER A 151 -11.51 -27.75 -6.54
CA SER A 151 -12.46 -28.70 -5.97
C SER A 151 -11.91 -30.12 -6.17
N PRO A 152 -11.62 -30.91 -5.12
CA PRO A 152 -11.21 -32.29 -5.26
C PRO A 152 -12.44 -33.16 -5.55
N SER A 153 -12.93 -33.11 -6.79
CA SER A 153 -14.11 -33.87 -7.22
C SER A 153 -13.79 -34.81 -8.37
N MET A 154 -13.27 -35.99 -8.03
CA MET A 154 -13.36 -37.23 -8.81
C MET A 154 -13.14 -38.42 -7.86
N SER A 155 -14.21 -38.83 -7.17
CA SER A 155 -14.33 -40.16 -6.57
C SER A 155 -15.81 -40.51 -6.44
N PRO A 156 -16.30 -41.44 -7.28
CA PRO A 156 -17.17 -42.46 -6.72
C PRO A 156 -16.91 -43.87 -7.30
N SER A 157 -16.90 -44.83 -6.36
CA SER A 157 -17.35 -46.23 -6.47
C SER A 157 -17.17 -47.02 -7.78
N ALA A 158 -16.28 -48.01 -7.72
CA ALA A 158 -16.44 -49.27 -8.45
C ALA A 158 -16.53 -50.45 -7.45
N SER A 159 -17.75 -50.96 -7.28
CA SER A 159 -18.05 -52.31 -6.78
C SER A 159 -19.37 -52.71 -7.43
N PRO A 160 -19.46 -53.92 -8.03
CA PRO A 160 -19.91 -55.05 -7.21
C PRO A 160 -19.36 -56.46 -7.58
N SER A 161 -19.06 -57.23 -6.53
CA SER A 161 -19.47 -58.64 -6.28
C SER A 161 -19.10 -59.83 -7.21
N VAL A 162 -19.30 -61.05 -6.65
CA VAL A 162 -19.18 -62.43 -7.20
C VAL A 162 -17.74 -62.99 -7.30
N SER A 163 -17.35 -64.15 -6.75
CA SER A 163 -17.86 -65.06 -5.69
C SER A 163 -16.73 -66.03 -5.23
N PRO A 164 -16.80 -66.69 -4.05
CA PRO A 164 -15.67 -67.43 -3.47
C PRO A 164 -15.62 -68.95 -3.70
N SER A 165 -14.45 -69.47 -4.08
CA SER A 165 -13.97 -70.88 -4.10
C SER A 165 -12.55 -70.89 -4.72
N MET A 166 -11.59 -71.79 -4.45
CA MET A 166 -11.29 -72.90 -3.50
C MET A 166 -9.74 -72.99 -3.44
N SER A 167 -9.02 -73.61 -2.50
CA SER A 167 -9.26 -74.23 -1.18
C SER A 167 -7.90 -74.33 -0.43
N PRO A 168 -7.84 -74.52 0.91
CA PRO A 168 -6.60 -74.41 1.68
C PRO A 168 -5.78 -75.71 1.74
N SER A 169 -4.44 -75.62 1.65
CA SER A 169 -3.54 -76.69 2.12
C SER A 169 -2.09 -76.23 2.33
N ALA A 170 -1.32 -77.00 3.11
CA ALA A 170 0.13 -76.90 3.39
C ALA A 170 0.65 -75.80 4.35
N SER A 171 0.37 -76.02 5.65
CA SER A 171 1.24 -75.96 6.86
C SER A 171 2.47 -75.02 7.00
N PRO A 172 2.73 -74.49 8.22
CA PRO A 172 3.85 -73.60 8.55
C PRO A 172 5.10 -74.30 9.10
N SER A 173 6.28 -73.64 9.03
CA SER A 173 7.36 -73.81 10.02
C SER A 173 8.43 -72.69 9.96
N ALA A 174 9.24 -72.60 11.02
CA ALA A 174 10.47 -71.80 11.20
C ALA A 174 10.36 -70.27 11.42
N SER A 175 10.29 -69.91 12.72
CA SER A 175 11.02 -68.79 13.33
C SER A 175 12.04 -69.38 14.34
N PRO A 176 12.96 -68.62 14.98
CA PRO A 176 13.38 -67.22 14.80
C PRO A 176 14.93 -67.02 14.76
N SER A 177 15.34 -65.74 14.77
CA SER A 177 16.54 -65.19 15.45
C SER A 177 17.91 -65.27 14.76
N LYS A 178 18.49 -64.09 14.47
CA LYS A 178 19.63 -63.53 15.23
C LYS A 178 20.01 -62.12 14.73
N SER A 179 20.06 -61.16 15.66
CA SER A 179 21.00 -60.03 15.56
C SER A 179 22.35 -60.52 16.12
N PRO A 180 23.50 -60.02 15.64
CA PRO A 180 24.11 -58.93 16.40
C PRO A 180 24.83 -57.84 15.58
N SER A 181 25.01 -56.72 16.26
CA SER A 181 25.85 -55.55 15.93
C SER A 181 27.25 -55.87 15.38
N ALA A 182 27.69 -55.09 14.39
CA ALA A 182 29.10 -54.77 14.16
C ALA A 182 29.21 -53.41 13.42
N SER A 183 29.75 -52.39 14.11
CA SER A 183 30.15 -51.12 13.49
C SER A 183 31.65 -51.14 13.19
N PRO A 184 32.09 -50.77 11.98
CA PRO A 184 33.48 -50.42 11.72
C PRO A 184 33.63 -48.91 11.52
N SER A 185 34.20 -48.23 12.51
CA SER A 185 34.77 -46.90 12.35
C SER A 185 36.03 -46.99 11.49
N ALA A 186 36.06 -46.32 10.33
CA ALA A 186 37.25 -46.17 9.51
C ALA A 186 37.22 -44.89 8.65
N SER A 187 37.75 -43.79 9.18
CA SER A 187 38.09 -42.61 8.39
C SER A 187 39.42 -42.82 7.67
N PRO A 188 39.51 -42.65 6.34
CA PRO A 188 40.78 -42.44 5.65
C PRO A 188 40.98 -40.95 5.40
N SER A 189 41.89 -40.33 6.15
CA SER A 189 42.44 -39.03 5.77
C SER A 189 43.47 -39.22 4.65
N LYS A 190 43.30 -38.50 3.52
CA LYS A 190 44.33 -37.74 2.79
C LYS A 190 43.89 -37.33 1.38
N SER A 191 44.06 -36.04 1.08
CA SER A 191 44.15 -35.52 -0.29
C SER A 191 45.46 -35.99 -0.94
N PRO A 192 45.52 -36.09 -2.29
CA PRO A 192 46.40 -35.15 -2.97
C PRO A 192 45.86 -34.61 -4.32
N SER A 193 45.75 -33.27 -4.38
CA SER A 193 46.47 -32.37 -5.31
C SER A 193 46.45 -32.58 -6.85
N ARG A 194 46.11 -31.47 -7.54
CA ARG A 194 46.53 -31.00 -8.89
C ARG A 194 45.99 -31.68 -10.18
N SER A 195 45.24 -30.89 -10.94
CA SER A 195 45.66 -30.44 -12.29
C SER A 195 44.94 -29.14 -12.72
N PRO A 196 45.44 -28.40 -13.74
CA PRO A 196 45.32 -26.93 -13.75
C PRO A 196 44.38 -26.35 -14.81
N GLY A 197 43.77 -25.20 -14.50
CA GLY A 197 43.06 -24.33 -15.45
C GLY A 197 43.70 -22.94 -15.49
N TYR A 198 44.40 -22.63 -16.58
CA TYR A 198 45.04 -21.33 -16.82
C TYR A 198 44.00 -20.27 -17.19
N GLY A 199 44.17 -19.00 -16.77
CA GLY A 199 43.16 -17.97 -17.09
C GLY A 199 43.44 -16.54 -16.64
N TYR A 200 44.54 -15.94 -17.09
CA TYR A 200 44.77 -14.49 -17.25
C TYR A 200 44.64 -13.50 -16.05
N GLY A 201 45.65 -12.64 -15.90
CA GLY A 201 45.41 -11.22 -15.61
C GLY A 201 45.73 -10.70 -14.19
N GLY A 202 47.01 -10.42 -13.95
CA GLY A 202 47.47 -9.35 -13.05
C GLY A 202 48.70 -8.68 -13.67
N PRO A 203 49.33 -7.66 -13.04
CA PRO A 203 48.94 -6.90 -11.84
C PRO A 203 48.40 -5.49 -12.26
N GLU A 204 48.41 -4.36 -11.53
CA GLU A 204 48.91 -3.98 -10.19
C GLU A 204 48.15 -2.72 -9.68
N PRO A 205 47.94 -2.50 -8.36
CA PRO A 205 47.37 -1.26 -7.83
C PRO A 205 48.42 -0.30 -7.24
N SER A 206 48.47 0.94 -7.74
CA SER A 206 48.91 2.16 -7.01
C SER A 206 48.58 3.40 -7.83
N PRO A 207 48.14 4.49 -7.17
CA PRO A 207 49.06 5.64 -7.07
C PRO A 207 49.03 6.31 -5.69
N SER A 208 50.09 6.07 -4.92
CA SER A 208 50.65 7.12 -4.05
C SER A 208 51.63 7.96 -4.88
N ASP A 209 51.94 9.17 -4.40
CA ASP A 209 52.85 10.14 -5.03
C ASP A 209 52.35 10.86 -6.29
N MET A 210 51.51 11.88 -6.10
CA MET A 210 51.97 13.21 -6.51
C MET A 210 51.58 14.31 -5.52
N TYR A 211 52.57 15.13 -5.20
CA TYR A 211 52.59 16.09 -4.09
C TYR A 211 52.03 17.46 -4.50
N VAL A 212 51.34 18.06 -3.54
CA VAL A 212 50.79 19.43 -3.35
C VAL A 212 51.68 20.60 -3.84
N PRO A 213 51.17 21.84 -3.79
CA PRO A 213 50.39 22.56 -4.80
C PRO A 213 51.22 23.48 -5.73
#